data_AF-A0A971JRA1-F1
#
_entry.id   AF-A0A971JRA1-F1
#
_cell.length_a   1.000
_cell.length_b   1.000
_cell.length_c   1.000
_cell.angle_alpha   90.00
_cell.angle_beta   90.00
_cell.angle_gamma   90.00
#
_symmetry.space_group_name_H-M   'P 1'
#
loop_
_entity.id
_entity.type
_entity.pdbx_description
1 polymer ?
#
loop_
_entity_poly.entity_id
_entity_poly.type
_entity_poly.pdbx_seq_one_letter_code
_entity_poly.pdbx_strand_id
1 'polypeptide(L)'
;MIKKANGFTLAEVIVVISIIGILAAVAVPRLVEFKIMTEEGVCDANRKTVERIYSAFLVENDIDHVDSIFNQFITENFDENCSAGGVVSYEDGKAKCSVHGSGSEGEENEESEEEVPWL
;
A
#
# COMPACT_ATOMS: atom_id res chain seq x y z
N MET A 1 54.07 -26.67 6.47
CA MET A 1 52.73 -26.41 7.03
C MET A 1 51.71 -26.54 5.91
N ILE A 2 50.91 -27.61 5.89
CA ILE A 2 49.87 -27.79 4.88
C ILE A 2 48.57 -27.23 5.45
N LYS A 3 48.12 -26.08 4.94
CA LYS A 3 46.80 -25.52 5.26
C LYS A 3 45.74 -26.44 4.63
N LYS A 4 44.94 -27.11 5.46
CA LYS A 4 43.73 -27.80 5.00
C LYS A 4 42.75 -26.73 4.51
N ALA A 5 42.51 -26.66 3.21
CA ALA A 5 41.41 -25.88 2.67
C ALA A 5 40.12 -26.67 2.94
N ASN A 6 39.37 -26.26 3.96
CA ASN A 6 38.01 -26.76 4.19
C ASN A 6 37.10 -26.09 3.16
N GLY A 7 37.04 -26.68 1.96
CA GLY A 7 36.12 -26.27 0.90
C GLY A 7 34.72 -26.85 1.15
N PHE A 8 33.69 -26.06 0.82
CA PHE A 8 32.30 -26.50 0.79
C PHE A 8 32.15 -27.66 -0.21
N THR A 9 31.43 -28.73 0.17
CA THR A 9 31.25 -29.87 -0.74
C THR A 9 30.14 -29.58 -1.76
N LEU A 10 30.27 -30.08 -3.00
CA LEU A 10 29.22 -29.92 -4.02
C LEU A 10 27.88 -30.50 -3.55
N ALA A 11 27.91 -31.63 -2.82
CA ALA A 11 26.72 -32.26 -2.27
C ALA A 11 26.01 -31.36 -1.24
N GLU A 12 26.75 -30.66 -0.40
CA GLU A 12 26.22 -29.74 0.60
C GLU A 12 25.51 -28.54 -0.05
N VAL A 13 26.07 -27.98 -1.14
CA VAL A 13 25.39 -26.92 -1.90
C VAL A 13 24.08 -27.44 -2.51
N ILE A 14 24.10 -28.64 -3.11
CA ILE A 14 22.92 -29.23 -3.78
C ILE A 14 21.75 -29.42 -2.80
N VAL A 15 22.02 -29.93 -1.60
CA VAL A 15 20.97 -30.11 -0.59
C VAL A 15 20.42 -28.75 -0.15
N VAL A 16 21.28 -27.76 0.08
CA VAL A 16 20.84 -26.41 0.50
C VAL A 16 19.95 -25.75 -0.54
N ILE A 17 20.35 -25.74 -1.82
CA ILE A 17 19.53 -25.13 -2.88
C ILE A 17 18.23 -25.91 -3.10
N SER A 18 18.22 -27.22 -2.87
CA SER A 18 17.00 -28.03 -2.97
C SER A 18 15.97 -27.64 -1.92
N ILE A 19 16.40 -27.40 -0.67
CA ILE A 19 15.52 -26.96 0.42
C ILE A 19 15.04 -25.53 0.15
N ILE A 20 15.93 -24.61 -0.24
CA ILE A 20 15.56 -23.23 -0.58
C ILE A 20 14.58 -23.20 -1.76
N GLY A 21 14.78 -24.04 -2.77
CA GLY A 21 13.89 -24.14 -3.93
C GLY A 21 12.46 -24.54 -3.55
N ILE A 22 12.32 -25.54 -2.66
CA ILE A 22 11.00 -25.97 -2.16
C ILE A 22 10.33 -24.85 -1.35
N LEU A 23 11.08 -24.17 -0.47
CA LEU A 23 10.55 -23.06 0.31
C LEU A 23 10.14 -21.88 -0.58
N ALA A 24 10.98 -21.51 -1.54
CA ALA A 24 10.71 -20.43 -2.49
C ALA A 24 9.46 -20.70 -3.33
N ALA A 25 9.25 -21.95 -3.75
CA ALA A 25 8.07 -22.34 -4.54
C ALA A 25 6.75 -22.06 -3.81
N VAL A 26 6.71 -22.17 -2.49
CA VAL A 26 5.52 -21.87 -1.68
C VAL A 26 5.48 -20.41 -1.23
N ALA A 27 6.63 -19.82 -0.90
CA ALA A 27 6.71 -18.47 -0.35
C ALA A 27 6.44 -17.36 -1.37
N VAL A 28 6.94 -17.50 -2.61
CA VAL A 28 6.80 -16.46 -3.65
C VAL A 28 5.34 -16.14 -4.00
N PRO A 29 4.46 -17.11 -4.34
CA PRO A 29 3.08 -16.77 -4.71
C PRO A 29 2.32 -16.11 -3.55
N ARG A 30 2.55 -16.56 -2.32
CA ARG A 30 1.93 -15.98 -1.11
C ARG A 30 2.36 -14.54 -0.87
N LEU A 31 3.64 -14.24 -1.08
CA LEU A 31 4.16 -12.89 -0.92
C LEU A 31 3.58 -11.92 -1.94
N VAL A 32 3.39 -12.36 -3.19
CA VAL A 32 2.80 -11.53 -4.25
C VAL A 32 1.34 -11.19 -3.93
N GLU A 33 0.55 -12.17 -3.52
CA GLU A 33 -0.84 -11.96 -3.10
C GLU A 33 -0.93 -10.98 -1.91
N PHE A 34 -0.10 -11.19 -0.89
CA PHE A 34 -0.08 -10.30 0.28
C PHE A 34 0.31 -8.87 -0.08
N LYS A 35 1.24 -8.67 -1.02
CA LYS A 35 1.59 -7.34 -1.52
C LYS A 35 0.38 -6.64 -2.14
N ILE A 36 -0.33 -7.32 -3.03
CA ILE A 36 -1.49 -6.74 -3.71
C ILE A 36 -2.57 -6.34 -2.70
N MET A 37 -2.88 -7.23 -1.74
CA MET A 37 -3.85 -6.92 -0.68
C MET A 37 -3.43 -5.73 0.18
N THR A 38 -2.14 -5.64 0.51
CA THR A 38 -1.60 -4.52 1.30
C THR A 38 -1.67 -3.21 0.51
N GLU A 39 -1.30 -3.25 -0.77
CA GLU A 39 -1.37 -2.09 -1.67
C GLU A 39 -2.80 -1.58 -1.83
N GLU A 40 -3.78 -2.48 -1.93
CA GLU A 40 -5.20 -2.13 -1.96
C GLU A 40 -5.68 -1.53 -0.63
N GLY A 41 -5.35 -2.16 0.50
CA GLY A 41 -5.74 -1.68 1.84
C GLY A 41 -5.17 -0.30 2.17
N VAL A 42 -3.89 -0.06 1.87
CA VAL A 42 -3.26 1.26 2.03
C VAL A 42 -3.91 2.29 1.11
N CYS A 43 -4.19 1.92 -0.14
CA CYS A 43 -4.85 2.82 -1.08
C CYS A 43 -6.26 3.19 -0.62
N ASP A 44 -7.03 2.26 -0.07
CA ASP A 44 -8.37 2.53 0.48
C ASP A 44 -8.32 3.49 1.68
N ALA A 45 -7.41 3.23 2.63
CA ALA A 45 -7.20 4.11 3.78
C ALA A 45 -6.78 5.53 3.37
N ASN A 46 -5.85 5.64 2.41
CA ASN A 46 -5.42 6.92 1.85
C ASN A 46 -6.56 7.66 1.15
N ARG A 47 -7.37 6.96 0.34
CA ARG A 47 -8.53 7.55 -0.34
C ARG A 47 -9.56 8.12 0.64
N LYS A 48 -9.89 7.39 1.70
CA LYS A 48 -10.78 7.87 2.78
C LYS A 48 -10.21 9.08 3.49
N THR A 49 -8.90 9.09 3.74
CA THR A 49 -8.21 10.22 4.36
C THR A 49 -8.26 11.46 3.46
N VAL A 50 -7.93 11.29 2.18
CA VAL A 50 -8.04 12.34 1.15
C VAL A 50 -9.46 12.89 1.07
N GLU A 51 -10.47 12.03 1.03
CA GLU A 51 -11.88 12.43 0.97
C GLU A 51 -12.26 13.33 2.16
N ARG A 52 -11.89 12.93 3.38
CA ARG A 52 -12.18 13.70 4.59
C ARG A 52 -11.48 15.06 4.58
N ILE A 53 -10.18 15.09 4.32
CA ILE A 53 -9.41 16.34 4.37
C ILE A 53 -9.83 17.27 3.23
N TYR A 54 -10.03 16.73 2.03
CA TYR A 54 -10.48 17.54 0.90
C TYR A 54 -11.90 18.08 1.10
N SER A 55 -12.82 17.27 1.62
CA SER A 55 -14.17 17.76 1.95
C SER A 55 -14.14 18.88 3.00
N ALA A 56 -13.27 18.77 4.01
CA ALA A 56 -13.06 19.83 4.99
C ALA A 56 -12.48 21.10 4.35
N PHE A 57 -11.52 20.96 3.43
CA PHE A 57 -10.92 22.07 2.69
C PHE A 57 -11.95 22.82 1.84
N LEU A 58 -12.86 22.11 1.16
CA LEU A 58 -13.94 22.73 0.38
C LEU A 58 -14.88 23.56 1.28
N VAL A 59 -15.25 23.01 2.44
CA VAL A 59 -16.12 23.69 3.41
C VAL A 59 -15.44 24.91 4.03
N GLU A 60 -14.15 24.80 4.40
CA GLU A 60 -13.41 25.89 5.02
C GLU A 60 -13.22 27.09 4.08
N ASN A 61 -13.02 26.82 2.78
CA ASN A 61 -12.76 27.86 1.79
C ASN A 61 -14.01 28.33 1.03
N ASP A 62 -15.18 27.74 1.31
CA ASP A 62 -16.45 28.03 0.61
C ASP A 62 -16.31 27.91 -0.91
N ILE A 63 -15.63 26.85 -1.36
CA ILE A 63 -15.38 26.56 -2.78
C ILE A 63 -16.06 25.26 -3.18
N ASP A 64 -16.60 25.23 -4.39
CA ASP A 64 -17.07 23.99 -5.00
C ASP A 64 -15.90 23.17 -5.55
N HIS A 65 -16.12 21.86 -5.66
CA HIS A 65 -15.16 20.96 -6.24
C HIS A 65 -14.86 21.30 -7.71
N VAL A 66 -13.56 21.40 -8.02
CA VAL A 66 -13.05 21.52 -9.39
C VAL A 66 -11.83 20.60 -9.51
N ASP A 67 -11.75 19.82 -10.59
CA ASP A 67 -10.67 18.87 -10.83
C ASP A 67 -9.27 19.49 -10.72
N SER A 68 -9.08 20.71 -11.24
CA SER A 68 -7.78 21.38 -11.17
C SER A 68 -7.36 21.70 -9.74
N ILE A 69 -8.32 22.09 -8.88
CA ILE A 69 -8.07 22.38 -7.46
C ILE A 69 -7.75 21.08 -6.72
N PHE A 70 -8.48 20.01 -7.01
CA PHE A 70 -8.20 18.70 -6.42
C PHE A 70 -6.82 18.17 -6.81
N ASN A 71 -6.44 18.24 -8.08
CA ASN A 71 -5.12 17.79 -8.54
C ASN A 71 -3.99 18.60 -7.89
N GLN A 72 -4.17 19.91 -7.73
CA GLN A 72 -3.23 20.76 -7.01
C GLN A 72 -3.16 20.36 -5.52
N PHE A 73 -4.31 20.23 -4.86
CA PHE A 73 -4.40 19.83 -3.47
C PHE A 73 -3.70 18.49 -3.21
N ILE A 74 -3.92 17.49 -4.06
CA ILE A 74 -3.25 16.19 -3.95
C ILE A 74 -1.74 16.33 -4.10
N THR A 75 -1.28 17.06 -5.12
CA THR A 75 0.15 17.21 -5.39
C THR A 75 0.87 17.98 -4.27
N GLU A 76 0.20 18.92 -3.61
CA GLU A 76 0.77 19.72 -2.53
C GLU A 76 0.75 19.02 -1.16
N ASN A 77 -0.22 18.14 -0.91
CA ASN A 77 -0.45 17.54 0.41
C ASN A 77 -0.08 16.05 0.48
N PHE A 78 0.04 15.37 -0.66
CA PHE A 78 0.28 13.92 -0.72
C PHE A 78 1.36 13.59 -1.76
N ASP A 79 2.51 13.10 -1.28
CA ASP A 79 3.63 12.69 -2.14
C ASP A 79 3.36 11.34 -2.83
N GLU A 80 2.72 10.41 -2.11
CA GLU A 80 2.35 9.09 -2.61
C GLU A 80 0.97 8.70 -2.09
N ASN A 81 -0.04 8.62 -2.97
CA ASN A 81 -1.41 8.28 -2.60
C ASN A 81 -1.75 6.79 -2.85
N CYS A 82 -1.01 6.13 -3.74
CA CYS A 82 -1.20 4.73 -4.11
C CYS A 82 0.15 4.09 -4.44
N SER A 83 0.53 3.08 -3.65
CA SER A 83 1.80 2.36 -3.84
C SER A 83 1.88 1.54 -5.13
N ALA A 84 0.74 1.29 -5.78
CA ALA A 84 0.68 0.69 -7.11
C ALA A 84 0.82 1.73 -8.26
N GLY A 85 1.03 3.01 -7.94
CA GLY A 85 1.17 4.09 -8.94
C GLY A 85 -0.14 4.53 -9.57
N GLY A 86 -1.28 4.26 -8.92
CA GLY A 86 -2.58 4.69 -9.39
C GLY A 86 -2.80 6.20 -9.20
N VAL A 87 -3.40 6.84 -10.20
CA VAL A 87 -3.89 8.22 -10.07
C VAL A 87 -5.20 8.22 -9.29
N VAL A 88 -5.30 9.10 -8.29
CA VAL A 88 -6.52 9.33 -7.52
C VAL A 88 -7.30 10.51 -8.13
N SER A 89 -8.60 10.34 -8.30
CA SER A 89 -9.54 11.36 -8.78
C SER A 89 -10.66 11.53 -7.77
N TYR A 90 -11.36 12.67 -7.79
CA TYR A 90 -12.47 12.95 -6.89
C TYR A 90 -13.75 13.11 -7.69
N GLU A 91 -14.71 12.22 -7.47
CA GLU A 91 -16.00 12.25 -8.17
C GLU A 91 -17.12 11.91 -7.18
N ASP A 92 -18.25 12.63 -7.27
CA ASP A 92 -19.45 12.38 -6.45
C ASP A 92 -19.18 12.36 -4.93
N GLY A 93 -18.24 13.18 -4.47
CA GLY A 93 -17.87 13.24 -3.06
C GLY A 93 -16.91 12.14 -2.60
N LYS A 94 -16.48 11.23 -3.49
CA LYS A 94 -15.61 10.09 -3.16
C LYS A 94 -14.29 10.15 -3.92
N ALA A 95 -13.19 9.86 -3.24
CA ALA A 95 -11.90 9.66 -3.90
C ALA A 95 -11.87 8.27 -4.57
N LYS A 96 -11.64 8.20 -5.88
CA LYS A 96 -11.49 6.95 -6.66
C LYS A 96 -10.04 6.78 -7.11
N CYS A 97 -9.53 5.55 -7.10
CA CYS A 97 -8.22 5.24 -7.68
C CYS A 97 -8.40 4.51 -9.01
N SER A 98 -7.54 4.82 -9.97
CA SER A 98 -7.52 4.17 -11.29
C SER A 98 -7.11 2.70 -11.28
N VAL A 99 -6.42 2.25 -10.22
CA VAL A 99 -5.89 0.88 -10.09
C VAL A 99 -6.72 0.05 -9.10
N HIS A 100 -7.22 0.66 -8.02
CA HIS A 100 -8.01 -0.01 -6.97
C HIS A 100 -9.39 0.65 -6.87
N GLY A 101 -10.48 -0.13 -6.96
CA GLY A 101 -11.83 0.44 -6.84
C GLY A 101 -12.98 -0.28 -7.52
N SER A 102 -12.81 -1.49 -8.06
CA SER A 102 -13.97 -2.29 -8.50
C SER A 102 -14.64 -3.00 -7.31
N GLY A 103 -15.38 -2.23 -6.51
CA GLY A 103 -16.44 -2.75 -5.65
C GLY A 103 -16.02 -3.45 -4.35
N SER A 104 -15.99 -2.68 -3.26
CA SER A 104 -16.40 -3.17 -1.94
C SER A 104 -17.04 -2.00 -1.16
N GLU A 105 -18.36 -1.93 -1.25
CA GLU A 105 -19.15 -1.43 -0.12
C GLU A 105 -19.09 -2.50 0.97
N GLY A 106 -18.66 -2.12 2.18
CA GLY A 106 -18.49 -3.00 3.35
C GLY A 106 -17.07 -3.58 3.43
N GLU A 107 -16.29 -3.41 4.49
CA GLU A 107 -16.67 -3.40 5.90
C GLU A 107 -15.97 -2.27 6.65
N GLU A 108 -16.71 -1.61 7.52
CA GLU A 108 -16.20 -0.77 8.59
C GLU A 108 -15.38 -1.66 9.54
N ASN A 109 -14.09 -1.78 9.31
CA ASN A 109 -13.17 -2.12 10.40
C ASN A 109 -12.91 -0.83 11.16
N GLU A 110 -13.73 -0.61 12.18
CA GLU A 110 -13.33 0.12 13.38
C GLU A 110 -12.11 -0.60 13.96
N GLU A 111 -10.89 -0.17 13.60
CA GLU A 111 -9.69 -0.61 14.29
C GLU A 111 -8.88 0.60 14.77
N SER A 112 -9.02 0.82 16.08
CA SER A 112 -8.17 1.57 16.99
C SER A 112 -7.86 3.03 16.64
N GLU A 113 -8.71 3.93 17.12
CA GLU A 113 -8.20 5.16 17.71
C GLU A 113 -7.38 4.78 18.96
N GLU A 114 -6.08 4.54 18.78
CA GLU A 114 -5.14 4.74 19.88
C GLU A 114 -5.15 6.24 20.17
N GLU A 115 -6.05 6.66 21.06
CA GLU A 115 -6.01 7.97 21.71
C GLU A 115 -4.63 8.11 22.36
N VAL A 116 -3.73 8.84 21.69
CA VAL A 116 -2.47 9.29 22.26
C VAL A 116 -2.78 10.23 23.44
N PRO A 117 -2.50 9.82 24.69
CA PRO A 117 -2.77 10.67 25.84
C PRO A 117 -1.80 11.84 25.84
N TRP A 118 -2.35 13.05 25.70
CA TRP A 118 -1.62 14.30 25.78
C TRP A 118 -1.02 14.48 27.20
N LEU A 119 0.27 14.85 27.24
CA LEU A 119 0.97 15.44 28.39
C LEU A 119 1.40 16.85 27.99
#